data_AF-A0A524NRI4-F1
#
_entry.id   AF-A0A524NRI4-F1
#
_cell.length_a   1.000
_cell.length_b   1.000
_cell.length_c   1.000
_cell.angle_alpha   90.00
_cell.angle_beta   90.00
_cell.angle_gamma   90.00
#
_symmetry.space_group_name_H-M   'P 1'
#
loop_
_entity.id
_entity.type
_entity.pdbx_description
1 polymer ?
#
loop_
_entity_poly.entity_id
_entity_poly.type
_entity_poly.pdbx_seq_one_letter_code
_entity_poly.pdbx_strand_id
1 'polypeptide(L)'
;MSADANAPRTVQPFSRADFERSAPRILNQGRWANATVFVHEHAGLAWVVKDFHDCPLPYRETLGRFMVNRELSALERLRGLPSVPAEAFRIDAYALAYRFVAGIEMADAGPDRATPEFFR
;
A
#
# COMPACT_ATOMS: atom_id res chain seq x y z
N MET A 1 12.92 25.86 23.42
CA MET A 1 11.65 25.28 22.95
C MET A 1 11.92 24.58 21.62
N SER A 2 12.45 23.36 21.67
CA SER A 2 12.60 22.53 20.48
C SER A 2 11.31 21.74 20.32
N ALA A 3 10.56 22.02 19.25
CA ALA A 3 9.41 21.21 18.87
C ALA A 3 9.91 19.81 18.51
N ASP A 4 9.28 18.78 19.09
CA ASP A 4 9.53 17.38 18.78
C ASP A 4 9.37 17.14 17.27
N ALA A 5 10.49 16.88 16.59
CA ALA A 5 10.50 16.50 15.17
C ALA A 5 9.89 15.11 14.91
N ASN A 6 9.41 14.43 15.96
CA ASN A 6 8.92 13.06 15.94
C ASN A 6 7.47 12.91 16.44
N ALA A 7 6.68 13.99 16.43
CA ALA A 7 5.23 13.84 16.58
C ALA A 7 4.69 13.05 15.36
N PRO A 8 3.78 12.07 15.54
CA PRO A 8 3.18 11.38 14.42
C PRO A 8 2.47 12.40 13.54
N ARG A 9 3.05 12.67 12.37
CA ARG A 9 2.44 13.55 11.37
C ARG A 9 1.29 12.79 10.74
N THR A 10 0.07 13.06 11.17
CA THR A 10 -1.11 12.62 10.43
C THR A 10 -1.11 13.37 9.10
N VAL A 11 -0.70 12.69 8.04
CA VAL A 11 -0.69 13.27 6.69
C VAL A 11 -2.09 13.18 6.10
N GLN A 12 -2.54 14.26 5.45
CA GLN A 12 -3.82 14.22 4.76
C GLN A 12 -3.79 13.20 3.61
N PRO A 13 -4.80 12.31 3.52
CA PRO A 13 -4.98 11.41 2.39
C PRO A 13 -4.94 12.15 1.04
N PHE A 14 -4.37 11.52 0.02
CA PHE A 14 -4.41 12.05 -1.35
C PHE A 14 -5.58 11.47 -2.14
N SER A 15 -6.09 12.25 -3.09
CA SER A 15 -7.18 11.85 -3.96
C SER A 15 -6.69 11.09 -5.19
N ARG A 16 -7.64 10.49 -5.93
CA ARG A 16 -7.40 9.93 -7.27
C ARG A 16 -6.70 10.93 -8.20
N ALA A 17 -7.18 12.17 -8.21
CA ALA A 17 -6.66 13.20 -9.09
C ALA A 17 -5.24 13.66 -8.68
N ASP A 18 -4.88 13.56 -7.41
CA ASP A 18 -3.51 13.84 -6.95
C ASP A 18 -2.56 12.72 -7.38
N PHE A 19 -3.02 11.47 -7.25
CA PHE A 19 -2.28 10.29 -7.70
C PHE A 19 -2.03 10.29 -9.22
N GLU A 20 -3.06 10.56 -10.03
CA GLU A 20 -2.95 10.60 -11.50
C GLU A 20 -2.10 11.77 -12.02
N ARG A 21 -2.07 12.89 -11.30
CA ARG A 21 -1.20 14.02 -11.64
C ARG A 21 0.27 13.77 -11.30
N SER A 22 0.53 12.78 -10.45
CA SER A 22 1.89 12.35 -10.16
C SER A 22 2.41 11.39 -11.22
N ALA A 23 3.73 11.18 -11.25
CA ALA A 23 4.36 10.13 -12.04
C ALA A 23 4.78 8.98 -11.10
N PRO A 24 3.84 8.12 -10.65
CA PRO A 24 4.16 7.09 -9.67
C PRO A 24 5.04 6.01 -10.31
N ARG A 25 5.94 5.42 -9.51
CA ARG A 25 6.80 4.33 -9.98
C ARG A 25 6.07 3.00 -9.82
N ILE A 26 6.01 2.19 -10.87
CA ILE A 26 5.44 0.85 -10.80
C ILE A 26 6.40 -0.06 -10.01
N LEU A 27 5.87 -0.71 -8.98
CA LEU A 27 6.56 -1.76 -8.21
C LEU A 27 6.26 -3.14 -8.79
N ASN A 28 4.98 -3.40 -9.06
CA ASN A 28 4.54 -4.64 -9.66
C ASN A 28 3.37 -4.37 -10.61
N GLN A 29 3.50 -4.82 -11.86
CA GLN A 29 2.44 -4.66 -12.84
C GLN A 29 1.37 -5.74 -12.66
N GLY A 30 0.14 -5.31 -12.44
CA GLY A 30 -1.00 -6.21 -12.34
C GLY A 30 -1.19 -7.01 -13.64
N ARG A 31 -1.56 -8.28 -13.50
CA ARG A 31 -1.99 -9.13 -14.63
C ARG A 31 -3.40 -9.63 -14.36
N TRP A 32 -4.29 -9.42 -15.34
CA TRP A 32 -5.67 -9.92 -15.46
C TRP A 32 -6.60 -9.61 -14.27
N ALA A 33 -6.26 -10.06 -13.06
CA ALA A 33 -7.04 -9.95 -11.82
C ALA A 33 -6.23 -9.31 -10.67
N ASN A 34 -4.91 -9.16 -10.79
CA ASN A 34 -4.09 -8.58 -9.73
C ASN A 34 -4.02 -7.07 -9.87
N ALA A 35 -4.03 -6.35 -8.74
CA ALA A 35 -3.79 -4.92 -8.71
C ALA A 35 -2.42 -4.58 -9.29
N THR A 36 -2.34 -3.46 -10.00
CA THR A 36 -1.06 -2.80 -10.24
C THR A 36 -0.62 -2.12 -8.93
N VAL A 37 0.63 -2.35 -8.54
CA VAL A 37 1.20 -1.81 -7.32
C VAL A 37 2.19 -0.73 -7.67
N PHE A 38 1.99 0.44 -7.08
CA PHE A 38 2.83 1.62 -7.29
C PHE A 38 3.49 2.07 -6.00
N VAL A 39 4.61 2.76 -6.14
CA VAL A 39 5.17 3.65 -5.12
C VAL A 39 4.89 5.09 -5.55
N HIS A 40 4.21 5.83 -4.68
CA HIS A 40 3.83 7.22 -4.88
C HIS A 40 4.39 8.08 -3.74
N GLU A 41 4.99 9.22 -4.09
CA GLU A 41 5.46 10.19 -3.11
C GLU A 41 4.39 11.25 -2.87
N HIS A 42 3.98 11.42 -1.62
CA HIS A 42 3.01 12.45 -1.20
C HIS A 42 3.42 13.04 0.13
N ALA A 43 3.43 14.37 0.23
CA ALA A 43 3.85 15.11 1.43
C ALA A 43 5.24 14.70 1.98
N GLY A 44 6.18 14.38 1.09
CA GLY A 44 7.54 13.96 1.47
C GLY A 44 7.64 12.54 2.01
N LEU A 45 6.60 11.73 1.80
CA LEU A 45 6.48 10.38 2.29
C LEU A 45 6.21 9.41 1.14
N ALA A 46 6.80 8.22 1.19
CA ALA A 46 6.52 7.16 0.24
C ALA A 46 5.29 6.33 0.67
N TRP A 47 4.44 6.05 -0.31
CA TRP A 47 3.19 5.31 -0.17
C TRP A 47 3.15 4.17 -1.17
N VAL A 48 2.63 3.03 -0.74
CA VAL A 48 2.23 1.95 -1.66
C VAL A 48 0.79 2.19 -2.07
N VAL A 49 0.52 2.16 -3.37
CA VAL A 49 -0.82 2.22 -3.93
C VAL A 49 -1.12 0.89 -4.62
N LYS A 50 -2.21 0.23 -4.21
CA LYS A 50 -2.75 -0.93 -4.92
C LYS A 50 -3.95 -0.47 -5.73
N ASP A 51 -3.86 -0.54 -7.05
CA ASP A 51 -4.91 -0.08 -7.96
C ASP A 51 -5.45 -1.22 -8.83
N PHE A 52 -6.76 -1.44 -8.77
CA PHE A 52 -7.49 -2.41 -9.58
C PHE A 52 -8.18 -1.76 -10.79
N HIS A 53 -7.90 -0.48 -11.10
CA HIS A 53 -8.55 0.21 -12.21
C HIS A 53 -8.33 -0.47 -13.56
N ASP A 54 -7.13 -1.02 -13.79
CA ASP A 54 -6.77 -1.71 -15.05
C ASP A 54 -7.37 -3.13 -15.16
N CYS A 55 -8.02 -3.63 -14.12
CA CYS A 55 -8.67 -4.94 -14.17
C CYS A 55 -9.93 -4.88 -15.07
N PRO A 56 -10.29 -5.99 -15.75
CA PRO A 56 -11.51 -6.07 -16.56
C PRO A 56 -12.76 -5.66 -15.77
N LEU A 57 -13.66 -4.91 -16.41
CA LEU A 57 -14.89 -4.37 -15.81
C LEU A 57 -15.63 -5.30 -14.84
N PRO A 58 -16.01 -6.55 -15.21
CA PRO A 58 -16.76 -7.41 -14.30
C PRO A 58 -15.96 -7.80 -13.04
N TYR A 59 -14.64 -7.91 -13.17
CA TYR A 59 -13.74 -8.17 -12.04
C TYR A 59 -13.63 -6.94 -11.14
N ARG A 60 -13.38 -5.78 -11.76
CA ARG A 60 -13.19 -4.51 -11.06
C ARG A 60 -14.41 -4.13 -10.21
N GLU A 61 -15.62 -4.30 -10.75
CA GLU A 61 -16.88 -3.96 -10.05
C GLU A 61 -17.25 -4.93 -8.92
N THR A 62 -16.69 -6.14 -8.92
CA THR A 62 -17.01 -7.17 -7.93
C THR A 62 -15.82 -7.44 -7.01
N LEU A 63 -14.87 -8.24 -7.49
CA LEU A 63 -13.75 -8.74 -6.70
C LEU A 63 -12.74 -7.63 -6.38
N GLY A 64 -12.53 -6.68 -7.29
CA GLY A 64 -11.67 -5.51 -7.04
C GLY A 64 -12.15 -4.68 -5.85
N ARG A 65 -13.41 -4.26 -5.85
CA ARG A 65 -14.03 -3.53 -4.72
C ARG A 65 -13.99 -4.33 -3.42
N PHE A 66 -14.27 -5.64 -3.49
CA PHE A 66 -14.18 -6.52 -2.33
C PHE A 66 -12.75 -6.59 -1.77
N MET A 67 -11.74 -6.74 -2.63
CA MET A 67 -10.34 -6.79 -2.23
C MET A 67 -9.89 -5.50 -1.55
N VAL A 68 -10.29 -4.34 -2.07
CA VAL A 68 -10.01 -3.04 -1.42
C VAL A 68 -10.59 -3.00 -0.01
N ASN A 69 -11.86 -3.38 0.15
CA ASN A 69 -12.52 -3.41 1.47
C ASN A 69 -11.82 -4.38 2.44
N ARG A 70 -11.48 -5.57 1.95
CA ARG A 70 -10.84 -6.63 2.76
C ARG A 70 -9.46 -6.17 3.24
N GLU A 71 -8.66 -5.60 2.36
CA GLU A 71 -7.31 -5.13 2.69
C GLU A 71 -7.34 -4.01 3.72
N LEU A 72 -8.21 -3.01 3.53
CA LEU A 72 -8.37 -1.93 4.50
C LEU A 72 -8.83 -2.46 5.86
N SER A 73 -9.81 -3.37 5.87
CA SER A 73 -10.27 -3.99 7.12
C SER A 73 -9.15 -4.77 7.82
N ALA A 74 -8.31 -5.48 7.07
CA ALA A 74 -7.16 -6.19 7.63
C ALA A 74 -6.12 -5.21 8.22
N LEU A 75 -5.76 -4.16 7.48
CA LEU A 75 -4.78 -3.16 7.92
C LEU A 75 -5.29 -2.37 9.14
N GLU A 76 -6.59 -2.05 9.20
CA GLU A 76 -7.20 -1.40 10.36
C GLU A 76 -7.19 -2.30 11.59
N ARG A 77 -7.50 -3.59 11.44
CA ARG A 77 -7.50 -4.57 12.54
C ARG A 77 -6.10 -4.86 13.07
N LEU A 78 -5.09 -4.74 12.22
CA LEU A 78 -3.68 -4.96 12.55
C LEU A 78 -2.93 -3.66 12.90
N ARG A 79 -3.65 -2.53 12.98
CA ARG A 79 -3.06 -1.21 13.24
C ARG A 79 -2.32 -1.21 14.59
N GLY A 80 -1.08 -0.73 14.57
CA GLY A 80 -0.23 -0.60 15.75
C GLY A 80 0.81 -1.72 15.90
N LEU A 81 0.75 -2.75 15.05
CA LEU A 81 1.84 -3.73 14.98
C LEU A 81 3.05 -3.13 14.23
N PRO A 82 4.28 -3.22 14.77
CA PRO A 82 5.46 -2.58 14.18
C PRO A 82 5.74 -2.95 12.72
N SER A 83 5.43 -4.19 12.33
CA SER A 83 5.68 -4.71 10.98
C SER A 83 4.50 -4.54 10.01
N VAL A 84 3.41 -3.92 10.45
CA VAL A 84 2.20 -3.74 9.63
C VAL A 84 2.20 -2.32 9.05
N PRO A 85 1.93 -2.16 7.75
CA PRO A 85 1.86 -0.83 7.15
C PRO A 85 0.85 0.06 7.86
N ALA A 86 1.31 1.26 8.24
CA ALA A 86 0.50 2.26 8.92
C ALA A 86 -0.27 3.14 7.92
N GLU A 87 -1.18 3.96 8.47
CA GLU A 87 -1.90 5.04 7.77
C GLU A 87 -2.61 4.58 6.50
N ALA A 88 -3.19 3.37 6.52
CA ALA A 88 -3.94 2.86 5.39
C ALA A 88 -5.23 3.68 5.16
N PHE A 89 -5.51 4.02 3.90
CA PHE A 89 -6.74 4.71 3.54
C PHE A 89 -7.21 4.34 2.13
N ARG A 90 -8.49 4.57 1.86
CA ARG A 90 -9.10 4.36 0.55
C ARG A 90 -8.89 5.59 -0.34
N ILE A 91 -8.38 5.38 -1.55
CA ILE A 91 -8.33 6.45 -2.58
C ILE A 91 -9.70 6.56 -3.26
N ASP A 92 -10.25 5.43 -3.71
CA ASP A 92 -11.60 5.33 -4.28
C ASP A 92 -12.16 3.89 -4.21
N ALA A 93 -13.16 3.56 -5.02
CA ALA A 93 -13.76 2.22 -5.06
C ALA A 93 -12.78 1.09 -5.44
N TYR A 94 -11.69 1.40 -6.16
CA TYR A 94 -10.79 0.44 -6.79
C TYR A 94 -9.34 0.57 -6.34
N ALA A 95 -9.00 1.55 -5.50
CA ALA A 95 -7.66 1.67 -4.95
C ALA A 95 -7.61 2.05 -3.48
N LEU A 96 -6.53 1.61 -2.84
CA LEU A 96 -6.13 2.01 -1.50
C LEU A 96 -4.65 2.37 -1.46
N ALA A 97 -4.26 3.09 -0.42
CA ALA A 97 -2.88 3.42 -0.11
C ALA A 97 -2.53 3.09 1.33
N TYR A 98 -1.25 2.83 1.59
CA TYR A 98 -0.67 2.70 2.93
C TYR A 98 0.82 3.05 2.90
N ARG A 99 1.45 3.24 4.06
CA ARG A 99 2.85 3.67 4.13
C ARG A 99 3.79 2.62 3.55
N PHE A 100 4.72 3.08 2.72
CA PHE A 100 5.78 2.20 2.20
C PHE A 100 6.67 1.72 3.35
N VAL A 101 6.82 0.41 3.46
CA VAL A 101 7.76 -0.23 4.38
C VAL A 101 8.96 -0.68 3.57
N ALA A 102 10.14 -0.14 3.88
CA ALA A 102 11.36 -0.56 3.23
C ALA A 102 11.68 -2.02 3.62
N GLY A 103 11.86 -2.86 2.61
CA GLY A 103 12.14 -4.27 2.80
C GLY A 103 12.54 -4.93 1.49
N ILE A 104 12.93 -6.18 1.57
CA ILE A 104 13.19 -7.05 0.42
C ILE A 104 12.01 -8.01 0.34
N GLU A 105 11.47 -8.23 -0.86
CA GLU A 105 10.45 -9.25 -1.02
C GLU A 105 11.03 -10.63 -0.68
N MET A 106 10.24 -11.47 -0.04
CA MET A 106 10.71 -12.79 0.39
C MET A 106 11.16 -13.67 -0.78
N ALA A 107 10.58 -13.45 -1.98
CA ALA A 107 11.00 -14.11 -3.20
C ALA A 107 12.44 -13.73 -3.62
N ASP A 108 12.86 -12.49 -3.35
CA ASP A 108 14.18 -11.95 -3.72
C ASP A 108 15.22 -12.12 -2.61
N ALA A 109 14.79 -12.27 -1.36
CA ALA A 109 15.68 -12.37 -0.21
C ALA A 109 16.57 -13.62 -0.23
N GLY A 110 16.16 -14.65 -0.98
CA GLY A 110 16.86 -15.94 -1.06
C GLY A 110 16.71 -16.78 0.23
N PRO A 111 16.96 -18.10 0.14
CA PRO A 111 16.79 -19.01 1.29
C PRO A 111 17.72 -18.66 2.46
N ASP A 112 18.88 -18.06 2.20
CA ASP A 112 19.88 -17.74 3.23
C ASP A 112 19.46 -16.61 4.18
N ARG A 113 18.45 -15.80 3.79
CA ARG A 113 17.89 -14.74 4.64
C ARG A 113 16.60 -15.16 5.36
N ALA A 114 16.01 -16.29 4.98
CA ALA A 114 14.88 -16.88 5.69
C ALA A 114 15.43 -17.75 6.83
N THR A 115 15.97 -17.10 7.86
CA THR A 115 16.57 -17.80 9.00
C THR A 115 15.49 -18.61 9.75
N PRO A 116 15.85 -19.69 10.47
CA PRO A 116 14.88 -20.48 11.23
C PRO A 116 14.00 -19.66 12.20
N GLU A 117 14.52 -18.54 12.69
CA GLU A 117 13.80 -17.59 13.54
C GLU A 117 12.61 -16.93 12.82
N PHE A 118 12.64 -16.83 11.48
CA PHE A 118 11.54 -16.30 10.68
C PHE A 118 10.31 -17.22 10.68
N PHE A 119 10.51 -18.53 10.81
CA PHE A 119 9.43 -19.54 10.73
C PHE A 119 8.90 -20.01 12.09
N ARG A 120 9.43 -19.47 13.19
CA ARG A 120 9.07 -19.91 14.56
C ARG A 120 7.90 -19.12 15.14
#